data_AF-I4DJV1-F1
#
_entry.id   AF-I4DJV1-F1
#
_cell.length_a   1.000
_cell.length_b   1.000
_cell.length_c   1.000
_cell.angle_alpha   90.00
_cell.angle_beta   90.00
_cell.angle_gamma   90.00
#
_symmetry.space_group_name_H-M   'P 1'
#
loop_
_entity.id
_entity.type
_entity.pdbx_description
1 polymer ?
#
loop_
_entity_poly.entity_id
_entity_poly.type
_entity_poly.pdbx_seq_one_letter_code
_entity_poly.pdbx_strand_id
1 'polypeptide(L)'
;MMAIHVQDRQQARVCSYQTWDITSPVLVTVMADRCYPHTGWFIQSDEPHCRKEYNYQFNIQNSNYVEWHERETRGNVVKERLSLVYVARAYLTAVAVTEKRNLVWDLRSLLARDPKGRLTAGIYFPLKLKEQQFTMFFDSNNGKQRKKLKFDTFLELQKIPDEVVDEVEQCNDQLRLRDGELLSILKKLASIMADQDYMTELLEVNNMIVQLSAGN
;
A
#
# COMPACT_ATOMS: atom_id res chain seq x y z
N MET A 1 0.40 4.62 -0.80
CA MET A 1 -0.40 5.86 -0.80
C MET A 1 -0.45 6.42 0.59
N MET A 2 0.49 7.27 0.94
CA MET A 2 0.59 7.84 2.27
C MET A 2 -0.46 8.95 2.42
N ALA A 3 -1.36 8.81 3.38
CA ALA A 3 -2.17 9.94 3.83
C ALA A 3 -1.37 10.72 4.88
N ILE A 4 -1.40 12.05 4.82
CA ILE A 4 -0.76 12.93 5.79
C ILE A 4 -1.87 13.78 6.41
N HIS A 5 -1.93 13.79 7.73
CA HIS A 5 -2.76 14.70 8.52
C HIS A 5 -1.87 15.79 9.07
N VAL A 6 -2.23 17.07 8.90
CA VAL A 6 -1.62 18.17 9.63
C VAL A 6 -2.69 18.85 10.47
N GLN A 7 -2.41 19.01 11.77
CA GLN A 7 -3.24 19.77 12.69
C GLN A 7 -2.42 20.90 13.30
N ASP A 8 -2.99 22.11 13.28
CA ASP A 8 -2.40 23.31 13.87
C ASP A 8 -2.61 23.33 15.40
N ARG A 9 -1.58 23.85 16.08
CA ARG A 9 -1.41 24.17 17.50
C ARG A 9 -0.94 23.05 18.44
N GLN A 10 0.40 23.01 18.54
CA GLN A 10 1.26 22.49 19.62
C GLN A 10 1.53 20.99 19.81
N GLN A 11 1.00 20.08 19.01
CA GLN A 11 1.58 18.73 18.86
C GLN A 11 0.90 18.02 17.70
N ALA A 12 1.67 17.71 16.64
CA ALA A 12 1.16 17.04 15.45
C ALA A 12 1.41 15.52 15.54
N ARG A 13 0.41 14.74 15.12
CA ARG A 13 0.45 13.28 15.01
C ARG A 13 -0.13 12.93 13.63
N VAL A 14 0.68 12.28 12.78
CA VAL A 14 0.38 11.98 11.36
C VAL A 14 0.14 10.50 11.21
N CYS A 15 -0.80 9.99 10.41
CA CYS A 15 -0.96 8.54 10.21
C CYS A 15 -0.63 8.13 8.78
N SER A 16 0.43 7.35 8.56
CA SER A 16 0.69 6.75 7.25
C SER A 16 -0.25 5.56 7.00
N TYR A 17 -0.89 5.55 5.83
CA TYR A 17 -1.59 4.38 5.31
C TYR A 17 -0.76 3.86 4.14
N GLN A 18 -0.50 2.56 4.09
CA GLN A 18 0.02 1.96 2.87
C GLN A 18 -0.89 0.87 2.31
N THR A 19 -1.95 0.48 3.01
CA THR A 19 -3.12 -0.28 2.53
C THR A 19 -4.03 -0.65 3.71
N TRP A 20 -5.23 -1.16 3.42
CA TRP A 20 -6.29 -1.49 4.37
C TRP A 20 -5.79 -2.39 5.52
N ASP A 21 -5.51 -1.80 6.69
CA ASP A 21 -5.99 -2.29 7.99
C ASP A 21 -5.64 -1.36 9.15
N ILE A 22 -6.52 -1.36 10.15
CA ILE A 22 -6.70 -0.37 11.24
C ILE A 22 -5.77 -0.60 12.44
N THR A 23 -4.90 -1.61 12.41
CA THR A 23 -4.01 -1.91 13.54
C THR A 23 -2.68 -1.17 13.45
N SER A 24 -2.64 -0.02 14.13
CA SER A 24 -1.49 0.85 14.43
C SER A 24 -0.84 1.55 13.21
N PRO A 25 -1.38 2.71 12.78
CA PRO A 25 -0.69 3.55 11.81
C PRO A 25 0.70 3.94 12.33
N VAL A 26 1.73 3.78 11.51
CA VAL A 26 3.05 4.36 11.83
C VAL A 26 2.90 5.86 11.67
N LEU A 27 3.04 6.57 12.80
CA LEU A 27 2.87 8.01 12.82
C LEU A 27 4.15 8.76 12.47
N VAL A 28 4.13 9.58 11.41
CA VAL A 28 5.28 10.41 11.00
C VAL A 28 5.01 11.88 11.27
N THR A 29 5.30 12.37 12.47
CA THR A 29 5.07 13.77 12.81
C THR A 29 5.93 14.71 11.97
N VAL A 30 5.28 15.60 11.21
CA VAL A 30 5.94 16.70 10.49
C VAL A 30 5.97 17.93 11.38
N MET A 31 7.17 18.36 11.75
CA MET A 31 7.36 19.55 12.58
C MET A 31 7.78 20.74 11.72
N ALA A 32 7.14 21.89 11.91
CA ALA A 32 7.47 23.12 11.18
C ALA A 32 8.90 23.61 11.44
N ASP A 33 9.41 23.36 12.65
CA ASP A 33 10.78 23.63 13.07
C ASP A 33 11.80 22.58 12.60
N ARG A 34 11.34 21.48 11.98
CA ARG A 34 12.15 20.31 11.60
C ARG A 34 12.89 19.65 12.77
N CYS A 35 12.45 19.87 14.00
CA CYS A 35 12.98 19.21 15.18
C CYS A 35 12.35 17.82 15.35
N TYR A 36 12.75 17.11 16.42
CA TYR A 36 12.26 15.79 16.80
C TYR A 36 10.74 15.61 16.54
N PRO A 37 10.27 14.49 15.96
CA PRO A 37 10.93 13.16 15.96
C PRO A 37 11.86 12.86 14.78
N HIS A 38 11.88 13.68 13.74
CA HIS A 38 12.65 13.39 12.53
C HIS A 38 13.43 14.62 12.05
N THR A 39 14.76 14.54 12.12
CA THR A 39 15.69 15.51 11.56
C THR A 39 16.36 14.91 10.32
N GLY A 40 15.94 15.32 9.13
CA GLY A 40 16.48 14.83 7.86
C GLY A 40 15.95 13.45 7.45
N TRP A 41 16.78 12.67 6.75
CA TRP A 41 16.40 11.36 6.24
C TRP A 41 16.23 10.35 7.38
N PHE A 42 15.07 9.69 7.43
CA PHE A 42 14.77 8.62 8.38
C PHE A 42 14.41 7.33 7.64
N ILE A 43 14.83 6.19 8.21
CA ILE A 43 14.67 4.87 7.60
C ILE A 43 13.27 4.34 7.92
N GLN A 44 12.50 3.99 6.89
CA GLN A 44 11.21 3.33 7.05
C GLN A 44 11.34 1.80 7.03
N SER A 45 12.16 1.27 6.11
CA SER A 45 12.44 -0.16 6.02
C SER A 45 13.87 -0.39 5.58
N ASP A 46 14.53 -1.37 6.18
CA ASP A 46 15.88 -1.79 5.80
C ASP A 46 15.87 -3.31 5.63
N GLU A 47 15.53 -3.74 4.41
CA GLU A 47 15.51 -5.15 4.03
C GLU A 47 16.75 -5.47 3.19
N PRO A 48 17.27 -6.72 3.21
CA PRO A 48 18.52 -7.08 2.51
C PRO A 48 18.57 -6.74 1.01
N HIS A 49 17.39 -6.61 0.39
CA HIS A 49 17.23 -6.34 -1.04
C HIS A 49 16.73 -4.91 -1.33
N CYS A 50 16.37 -4.13 -0.30
CA CYS A 50 15.76 -2.81 -0.47
C CYS A 50 15.78 -2.00 0.83
N ARG A 51 16.40 -0.81 0.79
CA ARG A 51 16.31 0.19 1.85
C ARG A 51 15.43 1.35 1.40
N LYS A 52 14.50 1.77 2.26
CA LYS A 52 13.59 2.90 2.02
C LYS A 52 13.77 3.95 3.08
N GLU A 53 14.01 5.18 2.63
CA GLU A 53 14.22 6.35 3.47
C GLU A 53 13.26 7.46 3.06
N TYR A 54 12.84 8.25 4.04
CA TYR A 54 11.95 9.37 3.84
C TYR A 54 12.53 10.65 4.45
N ASN A 55 12.18 11.79 3.88
CA ASN A 55 12.48 13.11 4.43
C ASN A 55 11.32 14.05 4.09
N TYR A 56 11.11 15.08 4.90
CA TYR A 56 10.07 16.07 4.64
C TYR A 56 10.55 17.49 4.89
N GLN A 57 9.95 18.44 4.18
CA GLN A 57 10.05 19.86 4.51
C GLN A 57 8.81 20.62 4.07
N PHE A 58 8.49 21.72 4.74
CA PHE A 58 7.49 22.65 4.20
C PHE A 58 8.00 23.26 2.90
N ASN A 59 7.12 23.38 1.92
CA ASN A 59 7.45 24.02 0.66
C ASN A 59 7.76 25.51 0.90
N ILE A 60 8.88 25.97 0.34
CA ILE A 60 9.42 27.32 0.59
C ILE A 60 8.50 28.40 0.00
N GLN A 61 7.80 28.08 -1.10
CA GLN A 61 6.92 29.02 -1.81
C GLN A 61 5.50 29.03 -1.23
N ASN A 62 5.05 27.92 -0.66
CA ASN A 62 3.69 27.78 -0.13
C ASN A 62 3.65 26.81 1.05
N SER A 63 3.56 27.35 2.26
CA SER A 63 3.49 26.58 3.51
C SER A 63 2.23 25.70 3.65
N ASN A 64 1.27 25.85 2.73
CA ASN A 64 0.13 24.92 2.62
C ASN A 64 0.52 23.55 2.08
N TYR A 65 1.75 23.36 1.63
CA TYR A 65 2.27 22.11 1.13
C TYR A 65 3.51 21.65 1.90
N VAL A 66 3.59 20.34 2.10
CA VAL A 66 4.80 19.64 2.56
C VAL A 66 5.38 18.88 1.37
N GLU A 67 6.65 19.14 1.11
CA GLU A 67 7.50 18.34 0.24
C GLU A 67 7.87 17.06 0.97
N TRP A 68 7.53 15.93 0.35
CA TRP A 68 7.83 14.61 0.84
C TRP A 68 8.80 13.92 -0.10
N HIS A 69 9.98 13.60 0.41
CA HIS A 69 11.04 12.96 -0.34
C HIS A 69 11.10 11.49 0.03
N GLU A 70 11.13 10.64 -0.99
CA GLU A 70 11.34 9.21 -0.85
C GLU A 70 12.64 8.82 -1.54
N ARG A 71 13.42 7.97 -0.88
CA ARG A 71 14.62 7.37 -1.44
C ARG A 71 14.54 5.86 -1.27
N GLU A 72 14.59 5.15 -2.38
CA GLU A 72 14.62 3.69 -2.42
C GLU A 72 15.96 3.23 -2.98
N THR A 73 16.74 2.52 -2.17
CA THR A 73 18.05 1.99 -2.51
C THR A 73 17.96 0.48 -2.68
N ARG A 74 18.31 -0.02 -3.87
CA ARG A 74 18.39 -1.46 -4.18
C ARG A 74 19.76 -1.77 -4.76
N GLY A 75 20.63 -2.39 -3.96
CA GLY A 75 22.04 -2.55 -4.31
C GLY A 75 22.70 -1.19 -4.55
N ASN A 76 23.25 -0.97 -5.75
CA ASN A 76 23.89 0.29 -6.14
C ASN A 76 22.92 1.29 -6.82
N VAL A 77 21.64 0.94 -6.97
CA VAL A 77 20.65 1.81 -7.62
C VAL A 77 19.86 2.57 -6.55
N VAL A 78 19.90 3.89 -6.63
CA VAL A 78 19.10 4.80 -5.78
C VAL A 78 18.03 5.46 -6.64
N LYS A 79 16.77 5.31 -6.24
CA LYS A 79 15.63 5.97 -6.87
C LYS A 79 15.03 6.98 -5.90
N GLU A 80 15.01 8.25 -6.30
CA GLU A 80 14.38 9.31 -5.52
C GLU A 80 13.04 9.71 -6.12
N ARG A 81 12.09 10.09 -5.26
CA ARG A 81 10.80 10.68 -5.64
C ARG A 81 10.49 11.85 -4.73
N LEU A 82 9.94 12.91 -5.31
CA LEU A 82 9.35 14.02 -4.59
C LEU A 82 7.84 13.99 -4.78
N SER A 83 7.10 14.10 -3.69
CA SER A 83 5.65 14.29 -3.68
C SER A 83 5.30 15.57 -2.96
N LEU A 84 4.31 16.31 -3.44
CA LEU A 84 3.74 17.45 -2.74
C LEU A 84 2.47 17.03 -2.02
N VAL A 85 2.37 17.43 -0.76
CA VAL A 85 1.29 17.01 0.14
C VAL A 85 0.61 18.26 0.64
N TYR A 86 -0.67 18.44 0.32
CA TYR A 86 -1.44 19.57 0.82
C TYR A 86 -1.82 19.37 2.29
N VAL A 87 -1.54 20.38 3.12
CA VAL A 87 -1.66 20.33 4.58
C VAL A 87 -2.48 21.48 5.17
N ALA A 88 -3.02 22.37 4.35
CA ALA A 88 -3.80 23.53 4.83
C ALA A 88 -5.25 23.22 5.22
N ARG A 89 -5.65 21.94 5.21
CA ARG A 89 -6.94 21.49 5.72
C ARG A 89 -6.74 20.40 6.74
N ALA A 90 -7.52 20.48 7.82
CA ALA A 90 -7.58 19.43 8.81
C ALA A 90 -8.00 18.14 8.13
N TYR A 91 -7.23 17.08 8.33
CA TYR A 91 -7.66 15.76 7.91
C TYR A 91 -8.82 15.31 8.81
N LEU A 92 -9.85 14.77 8.16
CA LEU A 92 -11.09 14.43 8.84
C LEU A 92 -10.98 13.02 9.43
N THR A 93 -10.86 12.01 8.57
CA THR A 93 -10.64 10.63 8.95
C THR A 93 -9.76 9.94 7.92
N ALA A 94 -9.08 8.88 8.36
CA ALA A 94 -8.34 7.97 7.50
C ALA A 94 -9.18 7.49 6.34
N VAL A 95 -10.32 6.92 6.69
CA VAL A 95 -11.39 6.45 5.83
C VAL A 95 -11.69 7.47 4.73
N ALA A 96 -11.92 8.75 5.08
CA ALA A 96 -12.32 9.77 4.10
C ALA A 96 -11.26 10.08 3.03
N VAL A 97 -9.96 9.92 3.33
CA VAL A 97 -8.85 10.26 2.42
C VAL A 97 -8.30 9.02 1.71
N THR A 98 -8.18 7.90 2.43
CA THR A 98 -7.59 6.66 1.87
C THR A 98 -8.59 5.87 1.06
N GLU A 99 -9.86 5.77 1.47
CA GLU A 99 -10.83 4.96 0.73
C GLU A 99 -11.08 5.54 -0.66
N LYS A 100 -11.27 6.87 -0.74
CA LYS A 100 -11.60 7.53 -2.01
C LYS A 100 -10.51 7.39 -3.06
N ARG A 101 -9.23 7.50 -2.67
CA ARG A 101 -8.12 7.35 -3.63
C ARG A 101 -7.75 5.88 -3.85
N ASN A 102 -7.97 4.99 -2.87
CA ASN A 102 -7.73 3.57 -3.03
C ASN A 102 -8.75 2.87 -3.94
N LEU A 103 -9.96 3.43 -4.09
CA LEU A 103 -10.95 2.93 -5.07
C LEU A 103 -10.35 2.84 -6.48
N VAL A 104 -9.61 3.88 -6.87
CA VAL A 104 -9.10 4.11 -8.23
C VAL A 104 -7.57 4.04 -8.31
N TRP A 105 -6.89 3.67 -7.23
CA TRP A 105 -5.45 3.44 -7.28
C TRP A 105 -5.15 2.23 -8.18
N ASP A 106 -3.94 2.03 -8.68
CA ASP A 106 -3.60 0.89 -9.54
C ASP A 106 -2.84 -0.22 -8.82
N LEU A 107 -2.66 -0.13 -7.50
CA LEU A 107 -2.10 -1.21 -6.69
C LEU A 107 -3.09 -1.61 -5.61
N ARG A 108 -3.39 -2.90 -5.49
CA ARG A 108 -4.23 -3.44 -4.41
C ARG A 108 -3.39 -4.34 -3.51
N SER A 109 -3.70 -4.33 -2.22
CA SER A 109 -3.16 -5.31 -1.30
C SER A 109 -4.02 -5.51 -0.06
N LEU A 110 -3.92 -6.70 0.49
CA LEU A 110 -4.48 -7.16 1.76
C LEU A 110 -3.31 -7.74 2.55
N LEU A 111 -2.95 -7.13 3.68
CA LEU A 111 -1.67 -7.38 4.35
C LEU A 111 -1.87 -7.56 5.86
N ALA A 112 -1.26 -8.61 6.41
CA ALA A 112 -1.04 -8.76 7.84
C ALA A 112 0.32 -8.19 8.26
N ARG A 113 0.35 -7.63 9.48
CA ARG A 113 1.56 -7.09 10.10
C ARG A 113 1.72 -7.58 11.53
N ASP A 114 2.97 -7.65 11.97
CA ASP A 114 3.31 -7.86 13.38
C ASP A 114 3.08 -6.58 14.21
N PRO A 115 3.13 -6.65 15.56
CA PRO A 115 3.02 -5.46 16.41
C PRO A 115 4.10 -4.39 16.20
N LYS A 116 5.20 -4.73 15.50
CA LYS A 116 6.28 -3.79 15.13
C LYS A 116 6.05 -3.18 13.74
N GLY A 117 4.93 -3.47 13.09
CA GLY A 117 4.55 -2.98 11.78
C GLY A 117 5.20 -3.72 10.59
N ARG A 118 5.93 -4.82 10.82
CA ARG A 118 6.57 -5.61 9.76
C ARG A 118 5.55 -6.50 9.07
N LEU A 119 5.67 -6.68 7.75
CA LEU A 119 4.79 -7.56 6.99
C LEU A 119 5.02 -9.02 7.35
N THR A 120 3.94 -9.73 7.66
CA THR A 120 3.94 -11.15 8.00
C THR A 120 3.34 -12.00 6.90
N ALA A 121 2.14 -11.65 6.43
CA ALA A 121 1.46 -12.34 5.35
C ALA A 121 0.62 -11.38 4.49
N GLY A 122 0.17 -11.85 3.33
CA GLY A 122 -0.82 -11.15 2.53
C GLY A 122 -0.68 -11.33 1.03
N ILE A 123 -1.54 -10.61 0.32
CA ILE A 123 -1.55 -10.54 -1.14
C ILE A 123 -1.39 -9.10 -1.61
N TYR A 124 -0.69 -8.90 -2.73
CA TYR A 124 -0.66 -7.62 -3.44
C TYR A 124 -0.58 -7.81 -4.95
N PHE A 125 -1.14 -6.88 -5.70
CA PHE A 125 -1.14 -6.92 -7.15
C PHE A 125 -1.35 -5.53 -7.77
N PRO A 126 -0.64 -5.21 -8.86
CA PRO A 126 -1.01 -4.09 -9.70
C PRO A 126 -2.23 -4.43 -10.56
N LEU A 127 -3.10 -3.46 -10.79
CA LEU A 127 -4.18 -3.52 -11.75
C LEU A 127 -3.60 -3.35 -13.16
N LYS A 128 -3.82 -4.34 -14.01
CA LYS A 128 -3.36 -4.37 -15.40
C LYS A 128 -4.42 -5.05 -16.27
N LEU A 129 -4.56 -4.58 -17.50
CA LEU A 129 -5.43 -5.23 -18.50
C LEU A 129 -4.88 -6.61 -18.93
N LYS A 130 -3.55 -6.76 -18.94
CA LYS A 130 -2.86 -8.00 -19.33
C LYS A 130 -2.09 -8.59 -18.16
N GLU A 131 -1.96 -9.92 -18.17
CA GLU A 131 -1.17 -10.68 -17.19
C GLU A 131 -1.59 -10.44 -15.74
N GLN A 132 -2.90 -10.60 -15.49
CA GLN A 132 -3.51 -10.41 -14.18
C GLN A 132 -3.03 -11.48 -13.21
N GLN A 133 -2.16 -11.06 -12.31
CA GLN A 133 -1.49 -11.92 -11.35
C GLN A 133 -1.28 -11.18 -10.04
N PHE A 134 -1.27 -11.91 -8.95
CA PHE A 134 -0.98 -11.39 -7.63
C PHE A 134 0.21 -12.09 -7.01
N THR A 135 0.85 -11.40 -6.08
CA THR A 135 1.90 -11.97 -5.24
C THR A 135 1.31 -12.24 -3.87
N MET A 136 1.38 -13.50 -3.45
CA MET A 136 1.05 -13.96 -2.11
C MET A 136 2.33 -14.20 -1.33
N PHE A 137 2.37 -13.81 -0.07
CA PHE A 137 3.47 -14.12 0.83
C PHE A 137 2.94 -14.50 2.20
N PHE A 138 3.59 -15.43 2.86
CA PHE A 138 3.19 -15.98 4.16
C PHE A 138 4.36 -16.75 4.76
N ASP A 139 4.35 -16.98 6.07
CA ASP A 139 5.31 -17.86 6.75
C ASP A 139 4.83 -19.32 6.68
N SER A 140 5.66 -20.23 6.18
CA SER A 140 5.40 -21.68 6.22
C SER A 140 6.43 -22.38 7.10
N ASN A 141 6.28 -23.70 7.32
CA ASN A 141 7.23 -24.52 8.07
C ASN A 141 8.65 -24.47 7.47
N ASN A 142 8.76 -24.19 6.17
CA ASN A 142 10.04 -24.02 5.45
C ASN A 142 10.50 -22.54 5.38
N GLY A 143 9.94 -21.66 6.22
CA GLY A 143 10.22 -20.23 6.24
C GLY A 143 9.31 -19.39 5.33
N LYS A 144 9.69 -18.11 5.12
CA LYS A 144 8.94 -17.14 4.31
C LYS A 144 8.75 -17.62 2.88
N GLN A 145 7.50 -17.82 2.49
CA GLN A 145 7.10 -18.13 1.13
C GLN A 145 6.67 -16.85 0.40
N ARG A 146 6.97 -16.79 -0.90
CA ARG A 146 6.46 -15.74 -1.81
C ARG A 146 6.14 -16.38 -3.15
N LYS A 147 4.87 -16.43 -3.50
CA LYS A 147 4.38 -17.03 -4.74
C LYS A 147 3.65 -16.02 -5.61
N LYS A 148 3.74 -16.21 -6.92
CA LYS A 148 3.03 -15.41 -7.91
C LYS A 148 1.99 -16.28 -8.59
N LEU A 149 0.72 -15.91 -8.46
CA LEU A 149 -0.41 -16.70 -8.91
C LEU A 149 -1.26 -15.88 -9.88
N LYS A 150 -1.89 -16.54 -10.86
CA LYS A 150 -2.78 -15.90 -11.82
C LYS A 150 -4.20 -15.85 -11.26
N PHE A 151 -4.92 -14.75 -11.50
CA PHE A 151 -6.31 -14.63 -11.07
C PHE A 151 -7.21 -15.68 -11.75
N ASP A 152 -6.96 -15.98 -13.03
CA ASP A 152 -7.73 -16.97 -13.80
C ASP A 152 -7.81 -18.35 -13.13
N THR A 153 -6.77 -18.73 -12.37
CA THR A 153 -6.75 -19.98 -11.61
C THR A 153 -7.89 -20.07 -10.59
N PHE A 154 -8.38 -18.92 -10.09
CA PHE A 154 -9.39 -18.84 -9.05
C PHE A 154 -10.82 -18.64 -9.58
N LEU A 155 -11.02 -18.58 -10.90
CA LEU A 155 -12.37 -18.54 -11.50
C LEU A 155 -13.13 -19.85 -11.23
N GLU A 156 -12.43 -20.97 -11.27
CA GLU A 156 -12.99 -22.31 -11.09
C GLU A 156 -12.32 -23.02 -9.90
N LEU A 157 -12.87 -22.82 -8.69
CA LEU A 157 -12.28 -23.36 -7.45
C LEU A 157 -12.01 -24.87 -7.47
N GLN A 158 -12.79 -25.65 -8.23
CA GLN A 158 -12.63 -27.10 -8.34
C GLN A 158 -11.40 -27.53 -9.16
N LYS A 159 -10.80 -26.62 -9.93
CA LYS A 159 -9.63 -26.88 -10.77
C LYS A 159 -8.33 -26.43 -10.11
N ILE A 160 -8.40 -25.84 -8.92
CA ILE A 160 -7.21 -25.39 -8.18
C ILE A 160 -6.49 -26.63 -7.64
N PRO A 161 -5.18 -26.79 -7.88
CA PRO A 161 -4.41 -27.87 -7.28
C PRO A 161 -4.47 -27.80 -5.75
N ASP A 162 -4.59 -28.95 -5.07
CA ASP A 162 -4.69 -29.04 -3.61
C ASP A 162 -3.53 -28.31 -2.90
N GLU A 163 -2.31 -28.40 -3.43
CA GLU A 163 -1.14 -27.68 -2.90
C GLU A 163 -1.37 -26.15 -2.85
N VAL A 164 -2.02 -25.59 -3.87
CA VAL A 164 -2.32 -24.15 -3.92
C VAL A 164 -3.42 -23.80 -2.93
N VAL A 165 -4.40 -24.69 -2.72
CA VAL A 165 -5.47 -24.51 -1.73
C VAL A 165 -4.86 -24.47 -0.32
N ASP A 166 -4.01 -25.44 0.01
CA ASP A 166 -3.34 -25.53 1.33
C ASP A 166 -2.49 -24.28 1.64
N GLU A 167 -1.84 -23.71 0.62
CA GLU A 167 -1.05 -22.48 0.76
C GLU A 167 -1.91 -21.23 0.93
N VAL A 168 -3.05 -21.18 0.25
CA VAL A 168 -4.03 -20.11 0.42
C VAL A 168 -4.61 -20.17 1.84
N GLU A 169 -4.91 -21.35 2.38
CA GLU A 169 -5.39 -21.50 3.76
C GLU A 169 -4.31 -21.12 4.79
N GLN A 170 -3.04 -21.50 4.58
CA GLN A 170 -1.93 -21.02 5.44
C GLN A 170 -1.83 -19.49 5.47
N CYS A 171 -2.06 -18.83 4.33
CA CYS A 171 -2.10 -17.37 4.24
C CYS A 171 -3.36 -16.79 4.90
N ASN A 172 -4.51 -17.45 4.73
CA ASN A 172 -5.80 -17.09 5.34
C ASN A 172 -5.71 -17.00 6.87
N ASP A 173 -5.10 -18.01 7.50
CA ASP A 173 -4.90 -18.06 8.94
C ASP A 173 -4.03 -16.91 9.45
N GLN A 174 -2.96 -16.60 8.72
CA GLN A 174 -2.04 -15.50 9.08
C GLN A 174 -2.66 -14.11 8.86
N LEU A 175 -3.63 -14.01 7.96
CA LEU A 175 -4.48 -12.83 7.79
C LEU A 175 -5.61 -12.76 8.83
N ARG A 176 -5.78 -13.79 9.67
CA ARG A 176 -6.84 -13.91 10.69
C ARG A 176 -8.25 -13.83 10.09
N LEU A 177 -8.40 -14.39 8.90
CA LEU A 177 -9.68 -14.52 8.22
C LEU A 177 -10.36 -15.82 8.65
N ARG A 178 -11.66 -15.95 8.35
CA ARG A 178 -12.39 -17.21 8.59
C ARG A 178 -11.95 -18.26 7.57
N ASP A 179 -12.13 -19.54 7.90
CA ASP A 179 -11.79 -20.66 7.02
C ASP A 179 -12.39 -20.46 5.61
N GLY A 180 -11.56 -20.59 4.57
CA GLY A 180 -11.97 -20.40 3.18
C GLY A 180 -12.33 -18.96 2.75
N GLU A 181 -12.22 -17.97 3.64
CA GLU A 181 -12.59 -16.59 3.33
C GLU A 181 -11.65 -15.96 2.30
N LEU A 182 -10.33 -16.17 2.42
CA LEU A 182 -9.36 -15.70 1.43
C LEU A 182 -9.63 -16.32 0.06
N LEU A 183 -9.96 -17.61 0.00
CA LEU A 183 -10.29 -18.29 -1.25
C LEU A 183 -11.56 -17.69 -1.90
N SER A 184 -12.57 -17.36 -1.09
CA SER A 184 -13.77 -16.65 -1.53
C SER A 184 -13.47 -15.24 -2.05
N ILE A 185 -12.57 -14.51 -1.36
CA ILE A 185 -12.10 -13.19 -1.81
C ILE A 185 -11.36 -13.32 -3.15
N LEU A 186 -10.44 -14.28 -3.29
CA LEU A 186 -9.68 -14.50 -4.51
C LEU A 186 -10.57 -14.86 -5.70
N LYS A 187 -11.63 -15.66 -5.49
CA LYS A 187 -12.64 -15.93 -6.53
C LYS A 187 -13.35 -14.66 -6.99
N LYS A 188 -13.82 -13.84 -6.04
CA LYS A 188 -14.48 -12.56 -6.37
C LYS A 188 -13.52 -11.62 -7.10
N LEU A 189 -12.28 -11.52 -6.64
CA LEU A 189 -11.25 -10.75 -7.32
C LEU A 189 -11.01 -11.28 -8.72
N ALA A 190 -10.93 -12.60 -8.93
CA ALA A 190 -10.76 -13.17 -10.27
C ALA A 190 -11.91 -12.78 -11.22
N SER A 191 -13.16 -12.81 -10.74
CA SER A 191 -14.31 -12.35 -11.53
C SER A 191 -14.23 -10.86 -11.88
N ILE A 192 -13.84 -10.00 -10.93
CA ILE A 192 -13.68 -8.55 -11.16
C ILE A 192 -12.54 -8.28 -12.13
N MET A 193 -11.41 -8.97 -11.98
CA MET A 193 -10.25 -8.80 -12.85
C MET A 193 -10.56 -9.26 -14.28
N ALA A 194 -11.37 -10.31 -14.45
CA ALA A 194 -11.80 -10.79 -15.76
C ALA A 194 -12.73 -9.81 -16.50
N ASP A 195 -13.42 -8.91 -15.80
CA ASP A 195 -14.25 -7.86 -16.38
C ASP A 195 -13.39 -6.76 -17.03
N GLN A 196 -13.20 -6.88 -18.35
CA GLN A 196 -12.34 -5.96 -19.10
C GLN A 196 -12.90 -4.54 -19.18
N ASP A 197 -14.22 -4.39 -19.22
CA ASP A 197 -14.87 -3.07 -19.32
C ASP A 197 -14.65 -2.32 -18.01
N TYR A 198 -14.97 -2.96 -16.87
CA TYR A 198 -14.71 -2.40 -15.54
C TYR A 198 -13.23 -2.06 -15.34
N MET A 199 -12.32 -2.96 -15.72
CA MET A 199 -10.88 -2.73 -15.55
C MET A 199 -10.37 -1.58 -16.42
N THR A 200 -10.92 -1.41 -17.63
CA THR A 200 -10.58 -0.30 -18.52
C THR A 200 -11.03 1.03 -17.93
N GLU A 201 -12.30 1.15 -17.54
CA GLU A 201 -12.85 2.35 -16.92
C GLU A 201 -12.08 2.73 -15.64
N LEU A 202 -11.79 1.74 -14.79
CA LEU A 202 -11.06 1.96 -13.54
C LEU A 202 -9.65 2.53 -13.76
N LEU A 203 -8.93 1.99 -14.75
CA LEU A 203 -7.58 2.44 -15.08
C LEU A 203 -7.60 3.82 -15.76
N GLU A 204 -8.62 4.12 -16.57
CA GLU A 204 -8.82 5.45 -17.16
C GLU A 204 -9.04 6.52 -16.09
N VAL A 205 -9.91 6.24 -15.11
CA VAL A 205 -10.15 7.15 -13.98
C VAL A 205 -8.85 7.37 -13.19
N ASN A 206 -8.06 6.31 -12.94
CA ASN A 206 -6.76 6.47 -12.29
C ASN A 206 -5.83 7.39 -13.09
N ASN A 207 -5.75 7.18 -14.41
CA ASN A 207 -4.90 7.96 -15.30
C ASN A 207 -5.32 9.43 -15.30
N MET A 208 -6.62 9.74 -15.41
CA MET A 208 -7.13 11.11 -15.31
C MET A 208 -6.71 11.79 -14.00
N ILE A 209 -6.82 11.10 -12.87
CA ILE A 209 -6.38 11.64 -11.57
C ILE A 209 -4.87 11.90 -11.56
N VAL A 210 -4.08 11.00 -12.13
CA VAL A 210 -2.63 11.17 -12.23
C VAL A 210 -2.29 12.38 -13.10
N GLN A 211 -2.95 12.57 -14.25
CA GLN A 211 -2.75 13.73 -15.11
C GLN A 211 -3.10 15.05 -14.40
N LEU A 212 -4.27 15.11 -13.76
CA LEU A 212 -4.69 16.28 -12.98
C LEU A 212 -3.71 16.59 -11.84
N SER A 213 -3.15 15.56 -11.21
CA SER A 213 -2.17 15.72 -10.13
C SER A 213 -0.80 16.19 -10.64
N ALA A 214 -0.48 15.94 -11.91
CA ALA A 214 0.77 16.36 -12.54
C ALA A 214 0.78 17.84 -12.96
N GLY A 215 -0.36 18.53 -12.87
CA GLY A 215 -0.45 19.97 -13.10
C GLY A 215 -0.51 20.41 -14.57
N ASN A 216 -1.00 19.55 -15.46
CA ASN A 216 -1.33 19.90 -16.85
C ASN A 216 -2.79 20.34 -16.99
#